data_AF-A0A6Y1UNK1-F1
#
_entry.id   AF-A0A6Y1UNK1-F1
#
_cell.length_a   1.000
_cell.length_b   1.000
_cell.length_c   1.000
_cell.angle_alpha   90.00
_cell.angle_beta   90.00
_cell.angle_gamma   90.00
#
_symmetry.space_group_name_H-M   'P 1'
#
loop_
_entity.id
_entity.type
_entity.pdbx_description
1 polymer ?
#
loop_
_entity_poly.entity_id
_entity_poly.type
_entity_poly.pdbx_seq_one_letter_code
_entity_poly.pdbx_strand_id
1 'polypeptide(L)' 'VEKKSAKHDTFYIEGGRYIKFVFNGKWSDYSKFSHYIYMNILPKTKLHRRSGADIELFHYTINFYDDDPEFICDYFIPVD' A
#
# COMPACT_ATOMS: atom_id res chain seq x y z
N VAL A 1 30.90 6.19 -22.05
CA VAL A 1 30.12 5.34 -21.13
C VAL A 1 28.66 5.48 -21.52
N GLU A 2 28.11 4.51 -22.24
CA GLU A 2 26.70 4.52 -22.67
C GLU A 2 25.77 4.39 -21.46
N LYS A 3 24.86 5.36 -21.28
CA LYS A 3 23.77 5.26 -20.33
C LYS A 3 22.77 4.22 -20.85
N LYS A 4 22.72 3.03 -20.24
CA LYS A 4 21.62 2.09 -20.45
C LYS A 4 20.31 2.78 -20.05
N SER A 5 19.41 2.97 -21.03
CA SER A 5 18.03 3.41 -20.79
C SER A 5 17.32 2.38 -19.90
N ALA A 6 16.74 2.83 -18.79
CA ALA A 6 15.96 1.97 -17.92
C ALA A 6 14.72 1.49 -18.67
N LYS A 7 14.56 0.17 -18.78
CA LYS A 7 13.38 -0.44 -19.38
C LYS A 7 12.21 -0.22 -18.41
N HIS A 8 11.21 0.55 -18.82
CA HIS A 8 10.00 0.74 -18.03
C HIS A 8 9.06 -0.44 -18.26
N ASP A 9 8.96 -1.33 -17.28
CA ASP A 9 7.95 -2.39 -17.31
C ASP A 9 6.57 -1.76 -17.01
N THR A 10 5.60 -2.06 -17.87
CA THR A 10 4.21 -1.63 -17.67
C THR A 10 3.49 -2.68 -16.84
N PHE A 11 2.87 -2.28 -15.73
CA PHE A 11 2.08 -3.15 -14.87
C PHE A 11 0.59 -2.81 -15.01
N TYR A 12 -0.23 -3.81 -15.35
CA TYR A 12 -1.68 -3.66 -15.47
C TYR A 12 -2.36 -4.19 -14.21
N ILE A 13 -3.23 -3.36 -13.62
CA ILE A 13 -4.05 -3.73 -12.47
C ILE A 13 -5.49 -3.88 -12.92
N GLU A 14 -6.13 -4.97 -12.52
CA GLU A 14 -7.53 -5.23 -12.83
C GLU A 14 -8.45 -4.26 -12.09
N GLY A 15 -9.43 -3.71 -12.80
CA GLY A 15 -10.52 -2.95 -12.18
C GLY A 15 -11.34 -3.81 -11.21
N GLY A 16 -12.15 -3.16 -10.38
CA GLY A 16 -13.06 -3.85 -9.46
C GLY A 16 -13.20 -3.14 -8.12
N ARG A 17 -13.69 -3.87 -7.12
CA ARG A 17 -13.85 -3.38 -5.76
C ARG A 17 -12.55 -3.52 -4.97
N TYR A 18 -12.29 -2.50 -4.16
CA TYR A 18 -11.17 -2.45 -3.25
C TYR A 18 -11.64 -1.96 -1.90
N ILE A 19 -11.19 -2.60 -0.82
CA ILE A 19 -11.28 -1.99 0.51
C ILE A 19 -10.09 -1.03 0.63
N LYS A 20 -10.39 0.21 1.02
CA LYS A 20 -9.39 1.23 1.30
C LYS A 20 -9.16 1.33 2.81
N PHE A 21 -7.91 1.23 3.23
CA PHE A 21 -7.46 1.63 4.55
C PHE A 21 -6.56 2.87 4.43
N VAL A 22 -6.58 3.73 5.44
CA VAL A 22 -5.72 4.92 5.49
C VAL A 22 -4.80 4.76 6.69
N PHE A 23 -3.50 4.72 6.41
CA PHE A 23 -2.45 4.82 7.42
C PHE A 23 -1.97 6.25 7.51
N ASN A 24 -1.70 6.73 8.73
CA ASN A 24 -0.96 7.96 8.97
C ASN A 24 0.00 7.70 10.14
N GLY A 25 1.30 7.78 9.88
CA GLY A 25 2.32 7.53 10.89
C GLY A 25 3.67 7.21 10.27
N LYS A 26 4.49 6.49 11.04
CA LYS A 26 5.89 6.21 10.73
C LYS A 26 6.10 4.83 10.11
N TRP A 27 7.25 4.61 9.47
CA TRP A 27 7.57 3.30 8.87
C TRP A 27 7.64 2.19 9.91
N SER A 28 8.14 2.53 11.10
CA SER A 28 8.20 1.63 12.26
C SER A 28 6.82 1.09 12.68
N ASP A 29 5.74 1.83 12.44
CA ASP A 29 4.37 1.41 12.75
C ASP A 29 3.61 0.82 11.56
N TYR A 30 4.03 1.13 10.33
CA TYR A 30 3.39 0.64 9.12
C TYR A 30 3.38 -0.89 9.03
N SER A 31 4.49 -1.54 9.42
CA SER A 31 4.59 -3.01 9.45
C SER A 31 3.53 -3.66 10.37
N LYS A 32 3.23 -3.03 11.50
CA LYS A 32 2.19 -3.49 12.43
C LYS A 32 0.80 -3.27 11.85
N PHE A 33 0.60 -2.13 11.17
CA PHE A 33 -0.66 -1.78 10.53
C PHE A 33 -1.03 -2.77 9.40
N SER A 34 -0.13 -3.06 8.48
CA SER A 34 -0.38 -4.00 7.39
C SER A 34 -0.70 -5.40 7.92
N HIS A 35 0.07 -5.87 8.91
CA HIS A 35 -0.19 -7.14 9.59
C HIS A 35 -1.58 -7.16 10.28
N TYR A 36 -1.94 -6.07 10.97
CA TYR A 36 -3.23 -5.96 11.65
C TYR A 36 -4.41 -6.02 10.68
N ILE A 37 -4.32 -5.37 9.52
CA ILE A 37 -5.37 -5.45 8.48
C ILE A 37 -5.63 -6.92 8.12
N TYR A 38 -4.58 -7.65 7.79
CA TYR A 38 -4.67 -9.02 7.30
C TYR A 38 -5.13 -10.03 8.36
N MET A 39 -4.59 -9.91 9.57
CA MET A 39 -4.83 -10.91 10.62
C MET A 39 -6.07 -10.61 11.46
N ASN A 40 -6.55 -9.36 11.48
CA ASN A 40 -7.63 -8.97 12.39
C ASN A 40 -8.82 -8.33 11.69
N ILE A 41 -8.60 -7.44 10.72
CA ILE A 41 -9.70 -6.68 10.11
C ILE A 41 -10.34 -7.46 8.97
N LEU A 42 -9.57 -7.89 7.98
CA LEU A 42 -10.10 -8.61 6.81
C LEU A 42 -10.94 -9.84 7.19
N PRO A 43 -10.54 -10.71 8.14
CA PRO A 43 -11.35 -11.87 8.50
C PRO A 43 -12.70 -11.50 9.13
N LYS A 44 -12.83 -10.28 9.68
CA LYS A 44 -14.08 -9.75 10.24
C LYS A 44 -14.94 -9.06 9.19
N THR A 45 -14.36 -8.69 8.05
CA THR A 45 -15.13 -8.25 6.90
C THR A 45 -15.83 -9.46 6.29
N LYS A 46 -17.08 -9.32 5.86
CA LYS A 46 -17.78 -10.36 5.08
C LYS A 46 -17.35 -10.34 3.59
N LEU A 47 -16.18 -9.77 3.32
CA LEU A 47 -15.66 -9.52 1.99
C LEU A 47 -14.56 -10.54 1.71
N HIS A 48 -14.58 -11.10 0.52
CA HIS A 48 -13.56 -12.06 0.10
C HIS A 48 -12.44 -11.32 -0.62
N ARG A 49 -11.19 -11.52 -0.19
CA ARG A 49 -10.02 -11.02 -0.92
C ARG A 49 -9.93 -11.73 -2.27
N ARG A 50 -9.94 -10.95 -3.35
CA ARG A 50 -9.77 -11.45 -4.73
C ARG A 50 -8.28 -11.67 -5.03
N SER A 51 -7.98 -12.53 -6.00
CA SER A 51 -6.62 -12.64 -6.53
C SER A 51 -6.18 -11.33 -7.17
N GLY A 52 -4.99 -10.85 -6.83
CA GLY A 52 -4.46 -9.58 -7.31
C GLY A 52 -3.40 -9.00 -6.37
N ALA A 53 -2.69 -8.01 -6.89
CA ALA A 53 -1.77 -7.19 -6.11
C ALA A 53 -2.56 -6.14 -5.32
N ASP A 54 -2.11 -5.88 -4.10
CA ASP A 54 -2.54 -4.72 -3.34
C ASP A 54 -1.91 -3.46 -3.93
N ILE A 55 -2.52 -2.31 -3.67
CA ILE A 55 -1.99 -1.01 -4.09
C ILE A 55 -1.71 -0.18 -2.85
N GLU A 56 -0.46 0.22 -2.67
CA GLU A 56 -0.02 1.14 -1.62
C GLU A 56 0.32 2.48 -2.28
N LEU A 57 -0.47 3.52 -1.97
CA LEU A 57 -0.24 4.88 -2.47
C LEU A 57 0.29 5.75 -1.34
N PHE A 58 1.60 6.05 -1.41
CA PHE A 58 2.31 6.85 -0.42
C PHE A 58 2.19 8.34 -0.74
N HIS A 59 1.67 9.09 0.22
CA HIS A 59 1.65 10.55 0.24
C HIS A 59 2.64 11.02 1.30
N TYR A 60 3.81 11.45 0.84
CA TYR A 60 4.87 11.88 1.73
C TYR A 60 4.66 13.32 2.22
N THR A 61 5.01 13.56 3.48
CA THR A 61 4.89 14.88 4.13
C THR A 61 6.20 15.67 4.03
N ILE A 62 6.17 16.95 4.41
CA ILE A 62 7.30 17.90 4.34
C ILE A 62 8.59 17.47 5.08
N ASN A 63 8.53 16.46 5.95
CA ASN A 63 9.65 16.06 6.82
C ASN A 63 10.50 14.90 6.26
N PHE A 64 10.66 14.80 4.94
CA PHE A 64 11.36 13.71 4.25
C PHE A 64 12.78 13.39 4.75
N TYR A 65 13.45 14.35 5.38
CA TYR A 65 14.83 14.23 5.84
C TYR A 65 14.96 13.74 7.29
N ASP A 66 13.85 13.50 7.98
CA ASP A 66 13.87 12.87 9.29
C ASP A 66 14.29 11.39 9.18
N ASP A 67 14.91 10.84 10.23
CA ASP A 67 15.33 9.43 10.24
C ASP A 67 14.15 8.45 10.16
N ASP A 68 12.95 8.86 10.60
CA ASP A 68 11.70 8.09 10.51
C ASP A 68 10.50 9.05 10.24
N PRO A 69 10.35 9.51 8.99
CA PRO A 69 9.39 10.54 8.65
C PRO A 69 7.96 9.99 8.66
N GLU A 70 7.02 10.83 9.05
CA GLU A 70 5.60 10.50 8.94
C GLU A 70 5.12 10.58 7.48
N PHE A 71 4.26 9.64 7.12
CA PHE A 71 3.63 9.57 5.81
C PHE A 71 2.19 9.11 5.93
N ILE A 72 1.42 9.42 4.90
CA ILE A 72 0.08 8.88 4.72
C ILE A 72 0.16 7.79 3.65
N CYS A 73 -0.49 6.66 3.88
CA CYS A 73 -0.61 5.60 2.87
C CYS A 73 -2.07 5.20 2.69
N ASP A 74 -2.55 5.33 1.46
CA ASP A 74 -3.81 4.74 1.05
C ASP A 74 -3.54 3.30 0.60
N TYR A 75 -4.06 2.34 1.36
CA TYR A 75 -3.87 0.91 1.16
C TYR A 75 -5.13 0.30 0.53
N PHE A 76 -5.03 -0.21 -0.69
CA PHE A 76 -6.15 -0.82 -1.41
C PHE A 76 -5.94 -2.33 -1.53
N ILE A 77 -6.91 -3.09 -1.01
CA ILE A 77 -6.92 -4.56 -1.09
C ILE A 77 -8.07 -4.99 -2.00
N PRO A 78 -7.81 -5.78 -3.07
CA PRO A 78 -8.85 -6.22 -4.00
C PRO A 78 -9.83 -7.17 -3.32
N VAL A 79 -11.12 -6.92 -3.47
CA VAL A 79 -12.20 -7.74 -2.86
C VAL A 79 -13.38 -7.93 -3.81
N ASP A 80 -14.23 -8.92 -3.50
CA ASP A 80 -15.52 -9.18 -4.13
C ASP A 80 -16.71 -8.78 -3.23
#